data_AF-A0A7C4YNJ1-F1
#
_entry.id   AF-A0A7C4YNJ1-F1
#
_cell.length_a   1.000
_cell.length_b   1.000
_cell.length_c   1.000
_cell.angle_alpha   90.00
_cell.angle_beta   90.00
_cell.angle_gamma   90.00
#
_symmetry.space_group_name_H-M   'P 1'
#
loop_
_entity.id
_entity.type
_entity.pdbx_description
1 polymer ?
#
loop_
_entity_poly.entity_id
_entity_poly.type
_entity_poly.pdbx_seq_one_letter_code
_entity_poly.pdbx_strand_id
1 'polypeptide(L)'
;MGKIVSARVVQKDDDLTIMTANGQTIRIKNKTVKTAGRATKGVHLIKPQDGDYVASVARISAEDMKKAGASLAEDEQPEPQPQLM
;
A
#
# COMPACT_ATOMS: atom_id res chain seq x y z
N MET A 1 -20.53 0.12 -5.39
CA MET A 1 -19.94 0.94 -4.31
C MET A 1 -19.90 0.08 -3.06
N GLY A 2 -18.72 -0.13 -2.49
CA GLY A 2 -18.54 -0.95 -1.29
C GLY A 2 -18.79 -0.16 0.00
N LYS A 3 -18.77 -0.86 1.14
CA LYS A 3 -18.78 -0.24 2.47
C LYS A 3 -17.38 0.29 2.81
N ILE A 4 -17.33 1.34 3.63
CA ILE A 4 -16.06 1.83 4.18
C ILE A 4 -15.62 0.85 5.27
N VAL A 5 -14.42 0.28 5.11
CA VAL A 5 -13.83 -0.68 6.07
C VAL A 5 -12.99 0.05 7.13
N SER A 6 -12.30 1.13 6.75
CA SER A 6 -11.42 1.86 7.65
C SER A 6 -11.18 3.30 7.17
N ALA A 7 -10.90 4.19 8.11
CA ALA A 7 -10.33 5.51 7.87
C ALA A 7 -9.16 5.70 8.85
N ARG A 8 -8.05 6.22 8.34
CA ARG A 8 -6.82 6.43 9.11
C ARG A 8 -6.17 7.73 8.67
N VAL A 9 -5.59 8.44 9.64
CA VAL A 9 -4.66 9.55 9.36
C VAL A 9 -3.29 8.93 9.10
N VAL A 10 -2.66 9.30 8.00
CA VAL A 10 -1.40 8.73 7.50
C VAL A 10 -0.40 9.85 7.18
N GLN A 11 0.88 9.53 7.26
CA GLN A 11 2.00 10.39 6.90
C GLN A 11 2.64 9.85 5.63
N LYS A 12 3.41 10.68 4.92
CA LYS A 12 3.96 10.35 3.59
C LYS A 12 4.87 9.11 3.61
N ASP A 13 5.61 8.93 4.70
CA ASP A 13 6.61 7.87 4.86
C ASP A 13 6.07 6.62 5.58
N ASP A 14 4.77 6.59 5.87
CA ASP A 14 4.15 5.42 6.46
C ASP A 14 3.92 4.31 5.43
N ASP A 15 3.82 3.10 5.93
CA ASP A 15 3.40 1.94 5.15
C ASP A 15 1.96 1.57 5.52
N LEU A 16 1.19 1.16 4.51
CA LEU A 16 -0.15 0.65 4.68
C LEU A 16 -0.17 -0.84 4.38
N THR A 17 -0.79 -1.59 5.28
CA THR A 17 -1.01 -3.03 5.11
C THR A 17 -2.50 -3.28 4.97
N ILE A 18 -2.90 -3.95 3.90
CA ILE A 18 -4.28 -4.29 3.60
C ILE A 18 -4.40 -5.81 3.68
N MET A 19 -5.39 -6.30 4.42
CA MET A 19 -5.65 -7.71 4.58
C MET A 19 -7.08 -8.05 4.16
N THR A 20 -7.22 -9.08 3.33
CA THR A 20 -8.52 -9.63 2.92
C THR A 20 -9.04 -10.66 3.91
N ALA A 21 -10.32 -11.01 3.81
CA ALA A 21 -10.95 -11.99 4.71
C ALA A 21 -10.33 -13.39 4.56
N ASN A 22 -9.87 -13.73 3.35
CA ASN A 22 -9.19 -15.00 3.08
C ASN A 22 -7.69 -14.99 3.41
N GLY A 23 -7.18 -13.94 4.08
CA GLY A 23 -5.81 -13.87 4.57
C GLY A 23 -4.77 -13.36 3.57
N GLN A 24 -5.18 -12.92 2.38
CA GLN A 24 -4.25 -12.26 1.47
C GLN A 24 -3.86 -10.90 2.04
N THR A 25 -2.56 -10.68 2.22
CA THR A 25 -2.01 -9.44 2.79
C THR A 25 -1.07 -8.77 1.81
N ILE A 26 -1.24 -7.47 1.62
CA ILE A 26 -0.32 -6.65 0.82
C ILE A 26 0.17 -5.47 1.66
N ARG A 27 1.45 -5.13 1.51
CA ARG A 27 2.04 -3.92 2.07
C ARG A 27 2.40 -2.96 0.95
N ILE A 28 2.02 -1.70 1.09
CA ILE A 28 2.29 -0.64 0.13
C ILE A 28 2.90 0.57 0.85
N LYS A 29 3.91 1.19 0.24
CA LYS A 29 4.45 2.46 0.72
C LYS A 29 3.43 3.56 0.46
N ASN A 30 3.05 4.37 1.45
CA ASN A 30 2.02 5.40 1.27
C ASN A 30 2.40 6.41 0.17
N LYS A 31 3.70 6.64 -0.06
CA LYS A 31 4.22 7.49 -1.14
C LYS A 31 3.75 7.10 -2.55
N THR A 32 3.34 5.85 -2.79
CA THR A 32 2.88 5.38 -4.11
C THR A 32 1.36 5.55 -4.30
N VAL A 33 0.63 5.84 -3.22
CA VAL A 33 -0.83 6.03 -3.25
C VAL A 33 -1.13 7.44 -3.76
N LYS A 34 -1.97 7.53 -4.81
CA LYS A 34 -2.37 8.82 -5.37
C LYS A 34 -3.29 9.58 -4.43
N THR A 35 -2.96 10.84 -4.15
CA THR A 35 -3.84 11.76 -3.44
C THR A 35 -5.02 12.15 -4.33
N ALA A 36 -6.24 12.01 -3.81
CA ALA A 36 -7.47 12.41 -4.48
C ALA A 36 -8.34 13.24 -3.54
N GLY A 37 -9.21 14.09 -4.10
CA GLY A 37 -10.17 14.88 -3.32
C GLY A 37 -11.24 14.03 -2.62
N ARG A 38 -11.99 14.65 -1.70
CA ARG A 38 -13.02 13.98 -0.88
C ARG A 38 -14.17 13.38 -1.70
N ALA A 39 -14.61 14.07 -2.75
CA ALA A 39 -15.71 13.62 -3.61
C ALA A 39 -15.18 12.82 -4.82
N THR A 40 -14.49 11.71 -4.55
CA THR A 40 -13.94 10.83 -5.60
C THR A 40 -14.24 9.35 -5.31
N LYS A 41 -14.07 8.49 -6.32
CA LYS A 41 -14.17 7.02 -6.16
C LYS A 41 -12.87 6.38 -5.64
N GLY A 42 -11.79 7.15 -5.50
CA GLY A 42 -10.47 6.64 -5.16
C GLY A 42 -9.81 5.83 -6.28
N VAL A 43 -8.79 5.06 -5.93
CA VAL A 43 -8.03 4.16 -6.81
C VAL A 43 -8.06 2.73 -6.26
N HIS A 44 -7.93 1.72 -7.13
CA HIS A 44 -7.80 0.34 -6.70
C HIS A 44 -6.36 0.06 -6.25
N LEU A 45 -6.20 -0.34 -4.97
CA LEU A 45 -4.91 -0.76 -4.40
C LEU A 45 -4.73 -2.28 -4.43
N ILE A 46 -5.85 -3.01 -4.35
CA ILE A 46 -5.91 -4.47 -4.41
C ILE A 46 -7.14 -4.88 -5.22
N LYS A 47 -7.03 -5.98 -5.93
CA LYS A 47 -8.17 -6.69 -6.53
C LYS A 47 -8.33 -8.02 -5.79
N PRO A 48 -9.26 -8.12 -4.82
CA PRO A 48 -9.56 -9.39 -4.16
C PRO A 48 -10.03 -10.45 -5.18
N GLN A 49 -9.86 -11.72 -4.82
CA GLN A 49 -10.43 -12.84 -5.59
C GLN A 49 -11.96 -12.86 -5.48
N ASP A 50 -12.61 -13.64 -6.33
CA ASP A 50 -14.06 -13.78 -6.31
C ASP A 50 -14.54 -14.32 -4.95
N GLY A 51 -15.49 -13.61 -4.34
CA GLY A 51 -16.00 -13.92 -3.00
C GLY A 51 -15.16 -13.38 -1.84
N ASP A 52 -13.99 -12.78 -2.11
CA ASP A 52 -13.15 -12.17 -1.10
C ASP A 52 -13.41 -10.66 -0.97
N TYR A 53 -13.06 -10.09 0.17
CA TYR A 53 -13.21 -8.67 0.45
C TYR A 53 -12.13 -8.18 1.42
N VAL A 54 -11.88 -6.86 1.40
CA VAL A 54 -10.95 -6.24 2.34
C VAL A 54 -11.55 -6.31 3.75
N ALA A 55 -10.88 -7.03 4.65
CA ALA A 55 -11.31 -7.19 6.03
C ALA A 55 -10.73 -6.08 6.93
N SER A 56 -9.49 -5.68 6.70
CA SER A 56 -8.84 -4.66 7.54
C SER A 56 -7.75 -3.89 6.80
N VAL A 57 -7.43 -2.70 7.36
CA VAL A 57 -6.30 -1.88 6.96
C VAL A 57 -5.53 -1.46 8.20
N ALA A 58 -4.24 -1.75 8.22
CA ALA A 58 -3.30 -1.34 9.24
C ALA A 58 -2.35 -0.27 8.69
N ARG A 59 -1.97 0.68 9.55
CA ARG A 59 -0.96 1.70 9.28
C ARG A 59 0.26 1.36 10.11
N ILE A 60 1.43 1.38 9.47
CA ILE A 60 2.72 1.19 10.13
C ILE A 60 3.47 2.50 9.98
N SER A 61 3.83 3.12 11.10
CA SER A 61 4.58 4.36 11.06
C SER A 61 6.02 4.11 10.60
N ALA A 62 6.63 5.12 9.97
CA ALA A 62 8.05 5.06 9.62
C ALA A 62 8.96 4.79 10.85
N GLU A 63 8.55 5.30 12.02
CA GLU A 63 9.27 5.08 13.28
C GLU A 63 9.18 3.61 13.73
N ASP A 64 7.99 3.01 13.65
CA ASP A 64 7.79 1.60 13.99
C ASP A 64 8.52 0.68 13.00
N MET A 65 8.53 1.02 11.71
CA MET A 65 9.33 0.33 10.70
C MET A 65 10.82 0.34 11.05
N LYS A 66 11.35 1.51 11.46
CA LYS A 66 12.75 1.65 11.85
C LYS A 66 13.08 0.84 13.11
N LYS A 67 12.18 0.81 14.09
CA LYS A 67 12.33 0.00 15.32
C LYS A 67 12.31 -1.50 15.05
N ALA A 68 11.56 -1.95 14.05
CA ALA A 68 11.45 -3.35 13.67
C ALA A 68 12.68 -3.93 12.95
N GLY A 69 13.71 -3.13 12.66
CA GLY A 69 14.97 -3.61 12.06
C GLY A 69 14.86 -4.07 10.60
N ALA A 70 13.71 -3.84 9.94
CA ALA A 70 13.52 -4.17 8.54
C ALA A 70 14.21 -3.13 7.65
N SER A 71 15.42 -3.43 7.16
CA SER A 71 16.06 -2.64 6.11
C SER A 71 15.21 -2.79 4.84
N LEU A 72 14.57 -1.70 4.41
CA LEU A 72 13.93 -1.65 3.10
C LEU A 72 15.06 -1.73 2.08
N ALA A 73 15.17 -2.85 1.37
CA ALA A 73 15.93 -2.92 0.13
C ALA A 73 15.50 -1.72 -0.72
N GLU A 74 16.46 -0.85 -0.99
CA GLU A 74 16.29 0.32 -1.82
C GLU A 74 15.76 -0.14 -3.16
N ASP A 75 14.79 0.61 -3.71
CA ASP A 75 14.19 0.34 -5.00
C ASP A 75 15.33 0.26 -6.03
N GLU A 76 15.70 -0.97 -6.43
CA GLU A 76 16.72 -1.26 -7.44
C GLU A 76 16.27 -0.55 -8.72
N GLN A 77 16.91 0.57 -9.04
CA GLN A 77 16.68 1.24 -10.32
C GLN A 77 16.99 0.23 -11.41
N PRO A 78 16.06 -0.11 -12.32
CA PRO A 78 16.45 -0.92 -13.47
C PRO A 78 17.50 -0.12 -14.25
N GLU A 79 18.71 -0.67 -14.33
CA GLU A 79 19.80 -0.11 -15.11
C GLU A 79 19.29 0.24 -16.52
N PRO A 80 19.64 1.42 -17.07
CA PRO A 80 19.29 1.74 -18.44
C PRO A 80 20.00 0.73 -19.34
N GLN A 81 19.23 -0.18 -19.95
CA GLN A 81 19.75 -1.17 -20.87
C GLN A 81 20.54 -0.46 -21.98
N PRO A 82 21.75 -0.92 -22.32
CA PRO A 82 22.53 -0.31 -23.39
C PRO A 82 21.72 -0.38 -24.69
N GLN A 83 21.56 0.77 -25.35
CA GLN A 83 21.04 0.84 -26.71
C GLN A 83 21.96 -0.02 -27.58
N LEU A 84 21.47 -1.17 -28.05
CA LEU A 84 22.09 -1.85 -29.18
C LEU A 84 21.99 -0.89 -30.37
N MET A 85 23.15 -0.58 -30.95
CA MET A 85 23.26 0.13 -32.23
C MET A 85 22.63 -0.69 -33.35
#